data_AF-A0A497HMX8-F1
#
_entry.id   AF-A0A497HMX8-F1
#
_cell.length_a   1.000
_cell.length_b   1.000
_cell.length_c   1.000
_cell.angle_alpha   90.00
_cell.angle_beta   90.00
_cell.angle_gamma   90.00
#
_symmetry.space_group_name_H-M   'P 1'
#
loop_
_entity.id
_entity.type
_entity.pdbx_description
1 polymer ?
#
loop_
_entity_poly.entity_id
_entity_poly.type
_entity_poly.pdbx_seq_one_letter_code
_entity_poly.pdbx_strand_id
1 'polypeptide(L)' 'MKDMYKLAPAIFLGFLMGVGYSLALNPFDSSDANADMDGDGLTNVEEFAVGTDPNNADSDSDGMSDGWEYEY' A
#
# COMPACT_ATOMS: atom_id res chain seq x y z
N MET A 1 20.33 -5.56 -0.25
CA MET A 1 20.44 -4.49 -1.27
C MET A 1 20.07 -4.95 -2.69
N LYS A 2 19.43 -6.11 -2.90
CA LYS A 2 19.10 -6.61 -4.26
C LYS A 2 17.60 -6.87 -4.49
N ASP A 3 16.78 -6.74 -3.45
CA ASP A 3 15.36 -7.11 -3.53
C ASP A 3 14.44 -5.92 -3.84
N MET A 4 14.98 -4.69 -3.76
CA MET A 4 14.24 -3.44 -4.00
C MET A 4 13.84 -3.22 -5.48
N TYR A 5 14.44 -3.95 -6.42
CA TYR A 5 14.20 -3.78 -7.87
C TYR A 5 13.22 -4.80 -8.47
N LYS A 6 12.65 -5.69 -7.65
CA LYS A 6 11.62 -6.65 -8.08
C LYS A 6 10.19 -6.15 -7.90
N LEU A 7 10.03 -4.96 -7.33
CA LEU A 7 8.74 -4.39 -6.96
C LEU A 7 8.07 -3.79 -8.21
N ALA A 8 6.77 -4.07 -8.36
CA ALA A 8 5.96 -3.88 -9.56
C ALA A 8 6.20 -2.53 -10.28
N PRO A 9 6.13 -2.49 -11.63
CA PRO A 9 6.50 -1.34 -12.45
C PRO A 9 5.69 -0.05 -12.19
N ALA A 10 4.62 -0.10 -11.40
CA ALA A 10 3.82 1.08 -11.03
C ALA A 10 4.43 1.90 -9.88
N ILE A 11 5.06 1.25 -8.90
CA ILE A 11 5.49 1.88 -7.63
C ILE A 11 6.73 2.77 -7.84
N PHE A 12 7.65 2.36 -8.71
CA PHE A 12 8.88 3.12 -8.98
C PHE A 12 8.66 4.32 -9.91
N LEU A 13 7.57 4.31 -10.71
CA LEU A 13 7.29 5.35 -11.69
C LEU A 13 6.74 6.62 -11.03
N GLY A 14 6.01 6.47 -9.91
CA GLY A 14 5.45 7.60 -9.17
C GLY A 14 6.48 8.51 -8.51
N PHE A 15 7.53 7.93 -7.95
CA PHE A 15 8.68 8.65 -7.40
C PHE A 15 9.44 9.46 -8.46
N LEU A 16 9.40 9.05 -9.74
CA LEU A 16 10.11 9.70 -10.85
C LEU A 16 9.31 10.83 -11.51
N MET A 17 7.97 10.84 -11.39
CA MET A 17 7.09 11.80 -12.08
C MET A 17 6.59 12.96 -11.21
N GLY A 18 6.99 13.05 -9.93
CA GLY A 18 6.59 14.16 -9.04
C GLY A 18 5.10 14.20 -8.73
N VAL A 19 4.40 13.10 -8.97
CA VAL A 19 3.02 12.88 -8.52
C VAL A 19 3.09 12.36 -7.09
N GLY A 20 2.43 13.04 -6.17
CA GLY A 20 2.42 12.69 -4.75
C GLY A 20 1.65 11.39 -4.53
N TYR A 21 2.30 10.26 -4.77
CA TYR A 21 1.87 8.98 -4.20
C TYR A 21 2.22 9.07 -2.72
N SER A 22 1.20 9.27 -1.89
CA SER A 22 1.30 9.14 -0.44
C SER A 22 1.59 7.68 -0.13
N LEU A 23 2.86 7.28 -0.22
CA LEU A 23 3.27 5.99 0.31
C LEU A 23 2.93 5.99 1.80
N ALA A 24 2.03 5.10 2.21
CA ALA A 24 1.76 4.88 3.62
C ALA A 24 2.93 4.19 4.35
N LEU A 25 3.98 3.80 3.60
CA LEU A 25 5.26 3.31 4.13
C LEU A 25 6.38 4.33 3.87
N ASN A 26 6.83 4.97 4.94
CA ASN A 26 7.96 5.88 5.00
C ASN A 26 9.17 5.13 5.58
N PRO A 27 10.28 4.99 4.83
CA PRO A 27 11.46 4.28 5.30
C PRO A 27 12.15 4.94 6.51
N PHE A 28 11.78 6.17 6.88
CA PHE A 28 12.27 6.89 8.05
C PHE A 28 11.34 6.84 9.26
N ASP A 29 10.14 6.25 9.11
CA ASP A 29 9.18 6.08 10.19
C ASP A 29 8.74 4.62 10.26
N SER A 30 9.31 3.84 11.17
CA SER A 30 8.95 2.43 11.31
C SER A 30 7.54 2.21 11.88
N SER A 31 6.87 3.26 12.37
CA SER A 31 5.56 3.12 13.01
C SER A 31 4.40 3.01 12.01
N ASP A 32 4.58 3.54 10.80
CA ASP A 32 3.54 3.54 9.78
C ASP A 32 3.26 2.15 9.22
N ALA A 33 4.22 1.24 9.25
CA ALA A 33 4.06 -0.13 8.81
C ALA A 33 2.90 -0.85 9.53
N ASN A 34 2.66 -0.52 10.80
CA ASN A 34 1.58 -1.10 11.61
C ASN A 34 0.34 -0.20 11.67
N ALA A 35 0.33 0.94 10.98
CA ALA A 35 -0.86 1.76 10.86
C ALA A 35 -1.81 1.16 9.81
N ASP A 36 -3.08 1.47 9.94
CA ASP A 36 -4.16 1.16 9.01
C ASP A 36 -4.73 2.52 8.62
N MET A 37 -4.35 3.02 7.45
CA MET A 37 -4.52 4.43 7.11
C MET A 37 -5.90 4.75 6.51
N ASP A 38 -6.55 3.79 5.88
CA ASP A 38 -7.91 3.91 5.35
C ASP A 38 -8.99 3.21 6.21
N GLY A 39 -8.58 2.41 7.20
CA GLY A 39 -9.45 1.83 8.21
C GLY A 39 -10.19 0.59 7.75
N ASP A 40 -9.64 -0.14 6.78
CA ASP A 40 -10.30 -1.31 6.16
C ASP A 40 -10.01 -2.63 6.88
N GLY A 41 -9.06 -2.61 7.83
CA GLY A 41 -8.65 -3.74 8.65
C GLY A 41 -7.29 -4.34 8.30
N LEU A 42 -6.62 -3.87 7.25
CA LEU A 42 -5.24 -4.23 6.93
C LEU A 42 -4.26 -3.15 7.38
N THR A 43 -3.08 -3.56 7.84
CA THR A 43 -1.99 -2.62 8.06
C THR A 43 -1.31 -2.25 6.75
N ASN A 44 -0.71 -1.07 6.68
CA ASN A 44 0.01 -0.57 5.49
C ASN A 44 1.07 -1.56 4.97
N VAL A 45 1.68 -2.36 5.85
CA VAL A 45 2.64 -3.41 5.45
C VAL A 45 1.97 -4.67 4.90
N GLU A 46 0.78 -5.03 5.39
CA GLU A 46 -0.03 -6.12 4.86
C GLU A 46 -0.56 -5.76 3.47
N GLU A 47 -1.08 -4.55 3.31
CA GLU A 47 -1.54 -4.02 2.03
C GLU A 47 -0.42 -3.97 0.99
N PHE A 48 0.76 -3.50 1.39
CA PHE A 48 1.94 -3.58 0.53
C PHE A 48 2.28 -5.03 0.13
N ALA A 49 2.05 -6.00 1.02
CA ALA A 49 2.33 -7.41 0.75
C ALA A 49 1.30 -8.06 -0.18
N VAL A 50 0.04 -7.62 -0.16
CA VAL A 50 -1.04 -8.13 -1.03
C VAL A 50 -1.26 -7.30 -2.30
N GLY A 51 -0.69 -6.10 -2.36
CA GLY A 51 -0.70 -5.23 -3.54
C GLY A 51 -1.88 -4.27 -3.62
N THR A 52 -2.47 -3.90 -2.48
CA THR A 52 -3.55 -2.93 -2.34
C THR A 52 -2.99 -1.53 -2.02
N ASP A 53 -3.81 -0.48 -2.11
CA ASP A 53 -3.43 0.91 -1.84
C ASP A 53 -3.80 1.29 -0.40
N PRO A 54 -2.81 1.54 0.48
CA PRO A 54 -3.04 1.85 1.89
C PRO A 54 -3.71 3.18 2.21
N ASN A 55 -4.18 3.91 1.19
CA ASN A 55 -5.01 5.10 1.37
C ASN A 55 -6.42 4.90 0.81
N ASN A 56 -6.76 3.70 0.37
CA ASN A 56 -7.99 3.40 -0.32
C ASN A 56 -8.51 2.02 0.06
N ALA A 57 -9.50 2.02 0.97
CA ALA A 57 -10.10 0.81 1.52
C ALA A 57 -10.74 -0.15 0.50
N ASP A 58 -10.85 0.22 -0.78
CA ASP A 58 -11.41 -0.56 -1.89
C ASP A 58 -10.55 -0.28 -3.14
N SER A 59 -9.43 -1.00 -3.26
CA SER A 59 -8.37 -0.69 -4.23
C SER A 59 -8.79 -0.87 -5.68
N ASP A 60 -9.67 -1.83 -5.96
CA ASP A 60 -10.15 -2.12 -7.30
C ASP A 60 -11.51 -1.46 -7.63
N SER A 61 -12.11 -0.81 -6.63
CA SER A 61 -13.35 -0.02 -6.72
C SER A 61 -14.57 -0.85 -7.09
N ASP A 62 -14.66 -2.08 -6.60
CA ASP A 62 -15.78 -2.98 -6.84
C ASP A 62 -16.90 -2.88 -5.77
N GLY A 63 -16.63 -2.16 -4.67
CA GLY A 63 -17.54 -1.94 -3.55
C GLY A 63 -17.33 -2.87 -2.36
N MET A 64 -16.33 -3.74 -2.38
CA MET A 64 -15.86 -4.55 -1.26
C MET A 64 -14.55 -3.97 -0.74
N SER A 65 -14.29 -4.06 0.57
CA SER A 65 -13.05 -3.51 1.13
C SER A 65 -11.90 -4.50 1.00
N ASP A 66 -10.66 -4.03 0.82
CA ASP A 66 -9.51 -4.92 0.63
C ASP A 66 -9.32 -5.86 1.83
N GLY A 67 -9.52 -5.36 3.06
CA GLY A 67 -9.53 -6.17 4.28
C GLY A 67 -10.65 -7.20 4.35
N TRP A 68 -11.78 -6.97 3.66
CA TRP A 68 -12.82 -7.99 3.51
C TRP A 68 -12.38 -9.05 2.51
N GLU A 69 -11.86 -8.65 1.35
CA GLU A 69 -11.39 -9.57 0.30
C GLU A 69 -10.18 -10.41 0.75
N TYR A 70 -9.38 -9.89 1.67
CA TYR A 70 -8.29 -10.64 2.30
C TYR A 70 -8.79 -11.80 3.17
N GLU A 71 -9.90 -11.59 3.89
CA GLU A 71 -10.46 -12.57 4.82
C GLU A 71 -11.33 -13.63 4.13
N TYR A 72 -11.92 -13.34 2.95
CA TYR A 72 -12.94 -14.17 2.29
C TYR A 72 -12.64 -14.56 0.84
#